data_AF-A0A1G4KKR2-F1
#
_entry.id   AF-A0A1G4KKR2-F1
#
_cell.length_a   1.000
_cell.length_b   1.000
_cell.length_c   1.000
_cell.angle_alpha   90.00
_cell.angle_beta   90.00
_cell.angle_gamma   90.00
#
_symmetry.space_group_name_H-M   'P 1'
#
loop_
_entity.id
_entity.type
_entity.pdbx_description
1 polymer ?
#
loop_
_entity_poly.entity_id
_entity_poly.type
_entity_poly.pdbx_seq_one_letter_code
_entity_poly.pdbx_strand_id
1 'polypeptide(L)'
;MLFGKIALTALLGVTGALGLTVKQPHVAFTSSKRSPLALSPITNNYKKLTKPMSIDNANETLELNFSINSDETPQQAVLLLGSISEGLETHFEPIIKTKEGVSTYKFTIPIDQLPEPLLLLAVESRDLLTASLILASEGAVSDNLFVELFDLSLVFDVDRRLSKSPRLEAMPEIKHIFRGASKTVPAWVAQSTSLIIIACFFLLLVAWVALGVFSSVSLSCNTKSLYLLAFIGSVCGMEYVFIRYYLGASIFETLEHAFYASLGGILSGAKLLISLTK
;
A
#
# COMPACT_ATOMS: atom_id res chain seq x y z
N MET A 1 13.61 -69.29 -51.91
CA MET A 1 13.06 -69.08 -50.54
C MET A 1 13.44 -67.73 -49.90
N LEU A 2 13.89 -66.72 -50.66
CA LEU A 2 14.29 -65.41 -50.09
C LEU A 2 13.30 -64.27 -50.39
N PHE A 3 12.56 -64.33 -51.51
CA PHE A 3 11.65 -63.25 -51.94
C PHE A 3 10.34 -63.15 -51.16
N GLY A 4 9.83 -64.26 -50.60
CA GLY A 4 8.59 -64.24 -49.81
C GLY A 4 8.72 -63.57 -48.44
N LYS A 5 9.94 -63.52 -47.88
CA LYS A 5 10.18 -62.90 -46.56
C LYS A 5 10.38 -61.38 -46.63
N ILE A 6 10.71 -60.84 -47.81
CA ILE A 6 10.87 -59.40 -48.03
C ILE A 6 9.49 -58.74 -48.24
N ALA A 7 8.55 -59.43 -48.89
CA ALA A 7 7.18 -58.94 -49.06
C ALA A 7 6.42 -58.87 -47.71
N LEU A 8 6.65 -59.84 -46.81
CA LEU A 8 6.00 -59.87 -45.49
C LEU A 8 6.57 -58.80 -44.53
N THR A 9 7.84 -58.43 -44.68
CA THR A 9 8.47 -57.35 -43.87
C THR A 9 8.13 -55.95 -44.41
N ALA A 10 7.83 -55.81 -45.71
CA ALA A 10 7.31 -54.56 -46.26
C ALA A 10 5.82 -54.34 -45.92
N LEU A 11 5.02 -55.39 -45.74
CA LEU A 11 3.60 -55.28 -45.39
C LEU A 11 3.35 -55.00 -43.89
N LEU A 12 4.32 -55.27 -43.02
CA LEU A 12 4.28 -54.96 -41.59
C LEU A 12 4.86 -53.58 -41.23
N GLY A 13 5.36 -52.82 -42.23
CA GLY A 13 5.91 -51.46 -42.03
C GLY A 13 4.86 -50.34 -42.05
N VAL A 14 3.58 -50.66 -42.21
CA VAL A 14 2.47 -49.68 -42.25
C VAL A 14 1.42 -50.03 -41.19
N THR A 15 1.85 -50.31 -39.96
CA THR A 15 0.99 -50.07 -38.81
C THR A 15 1.14 -48.60 -38.47
N GLY A 16 0.25 -47.78 -39.03
CA GLY A 16 0.14 -46.38 -38.65
C GLY A 16 0.05 -46.29 -37.15
N ALA A 17 0.90 -45.46 -36.55
CA ALA A 17 0.74 -45.04 -35.17
C ALA A 17 -0.66 -44.42 -35.09
N LEU A 18 -1.62 -45.14 -34.51
CA LEU A 18 -2.96 -44.68 -34.20
C LEU A 18 -2.94 -43.70 -33.02
N GLY A 19 -1.91 -42.86 -32.92
CA GLY A 19 -1.89 -41.78 -31.94
C GLY A 19 -2.98 -40.77 -32.27
N LEU A 20 -3.65 -40.23 -31.25
CA LEU A 20 -4.55 -39.10 -31.41
C LEU A 20 -3.77 -37.95 -32.07
N THR A 21 -4.07 -37.67 -33.35
CA THR A 21 -3.45 -36.57 -34.09
C THR A 21 -4.45 -35.44 -34.23
N VAL A 22 -4.10 -34.29 -33.65
CA VAL A 22 -4.94 -33.10 -33.73
C VAL A 22 -4.66 -32.40 -35.06
N LYS A 23 -5.68 -32.32 -35.92
CA LYS A 23 -5.57 -31.68 -37.23
C LYS A 23 -6.12 -30.25 -37.17
N GLN A 24 -5.43 -29.36 -37.90
CA GLN A 24 -5.80 -27.95 -38.05
C GLN A 24 -6.08 -27.17 -36.75
N PRO A 25 -5.21 -27.28 -35.72
CA PRO A 25 -5.36 -26.43 -34.55
C PRO A 25 -5.18 -24.96 -34.94
N HIS A 26 -6.14 -24.12 -34.57
CA HIS A 26 -6.05 -22.68 -34.77
C HIS A 26 -6.49 -21.94 -33.52
N VAL A 27 -5.78 -20.85 -33.24
CA VAL A 27 -6.07 -19.93 -32.15
C VAL A 27 -6.68 -18.68 -32.76
N ALA A 28 -7.93 -18.38 -32.44
CA ALA A 28 -8.64 -17.20 -32.89
C ALA A 28 -8.81 -16.21 -31.72
N PHE A 29 -8.81 -14.93 -32.05
CA PHE A 29 -9.12 -13.85 -31.12
C PHE A 29 -10.46 -13.26 -31.52
N THR A 30 -11.46 -13.30 -30.63
CA THR A 30 -12.82 -12.87 -30.99
C THR A 30 -13.01 -11.36 -30.83
N SER A 31 -12.28 -10.76 -29.88
CA SER A 31 -12.43 -9.33 -29.52
C SER A 31 -11.43 -8.43 -30.26
N SER A 32 -10.19 -8.88 -30.44
CA SER A 32 -9.21 -8.17 -31.26
C SER A 32 -9.35 -8.59 -32.73
N LYS A 33 -9.26 -7.65 -33.68
CA LYS A 33 -9.29 -7.93 -35.14
C LYS A 33 -7.98 -8.58 -35.63
N ARG A 34 -7.39 -9.47 -34.83
CA ARG A 34 -6.16 -10.19 -35.19
C ARG A 34 -6.51 -11.42 -36.03
N SER A 35 -5.69 -11.70 -37.03
CA SER A 35 -5.86 -12.91 -37.85
C SER A 35 -5.67 -14.16 -36.99
N PRO A 36 -6.49 -15.20 -37.16
CA PRO A 36 -6.33 -16.44 -36.43
C PRO A 36 -4.95 -17.06 -36.73
N LEU A 37 -4.27 -17.52 -35.67
CA LEU A 37 -2.96 -18.14 -35.77
C LEU A 37 -3.15 -19.65 -35.93
N ALA A 38 -2.79 -20.17 -37.11
CA ALA A 38 -2.76 -21.62 -37.33
C ALA A 38 -1.55 -22.23 -36.62
N LEU A 39 -1.79 -23.23 -35.79
CA LEU A 39 -0.77 -24.05 -35.15
C LEU A 39 -0.44 -25.26 -36.04
N SER A 40 0.80 -25.75 -35.96
CA SER A 40 1.17 -27.03 -36.58
C SER A 40 0.37 -28.18 -35.96
N PRO A 41 0.15 -29.30 -36.69
CA PRO A 41 -0.56 -30.46 -36.15
C PRO A 41 0.03 -30.90 -34.81
N ILE A 42 -0.82 -31.02 -33.78
CA ILE A 42 -0.36 -31.38 -32.44
C ILE A 42 -0.25 -32.90 -32.37
N THR A 43 0.96 -33.35 -32.02
CA THR A 43 1.34 -34.74 -31.82
C THR A 43 2.17 -34.83 -30.54
N ASN A 44 2.52 -36.02 -30.08
CA ASN A 44 3.26 -36.20 -28.84
C ASN A 44 4.66 -35.53 -28.83
N ASN A 45 5.21 -35.23 -30.02
CA ASN A 45 6.49 -34.51 -30.20
C ASN A 45 6.29 -33.05 -30.63
N TYR A 46 5.13 -32.45 -30.35
CA TYR A 46 4.88 -31.06 -30.69
C TYR A 46 5.84 -30.14 -29.93
N LYS A 47 6.50 -29.26 -30.68
CA LYS A 47 7.37 -28.24 -30.12
C LYS A 47 6.56 -26.97 -29.86
N LYS A 48 6.50 -26.58 -28.60
CA LYS A 48 5.92 -25.32 -28.12
C LYS A 48 6.31 -24.13 -28.99
N LEU A 49 5.36 -23.22 -29.22
CA LEU A 49 5.63 -21.97 -29.92
C LEU A 49 6.72 -21.14 -29.21
N THR A 50 7.76 -20.76 -29.96
CA THR A 50 8.94 -20.06 -29.40
C THR A 50 8.67 -18.60 -29.07
N LYS A 51 7.66 -17.97 -29.71
CA LYS A 51 7.30 -16.58 -29.45
C LYS A 51 6.06 -16.52 -28.55
N PRO A 52 6.12 -15.82 -27.40
CA PRO A 52 4.96 -15.63 -26.56
C PRO A 52 3.93 -14.73 -27.26
N MET A 53 2.66 -15.03 -27.02
CA MET A 53 1.52 -14.32 -27.56
C MET A 53 1.10 -13.22 -26.59
N SER A 54 1.31 -11.96 -26.99
CA SER A 54 0.94 -10.80 -26.17
C SER A 54 -0.54 -10.46 -26.32
N ILE A 55 -1.25 -10.41 -25.20
CA ILE A 55 -2.66 -9.99 -25.11
C ILE A 55 -2.68 -8.56 -24.59
N ASP A 56 -3.26 -7.65 -25.38
CA ASP A 56 -3.22 -6.20 -25.10
C ASP A 56 -4.52 -5.70 -24.45
N ASN A 57 -5.59 -6.51 -24.43
CA ASN A 57 -6.90 -6.11 -23.96
C ASN A 57 -7.45 -7.10 -22.92
N ALA A 58 -7.97 -6.58 -21.81
CA ALA A 58 -8.55 -7.38 -20.73
C ALA A 58 -9.84 -8.12 -21.16
N ASN A 59 -10.65 -7.49 -22.02
CA ASN A 59 -11.92 -8.07 -22.51
C ASN A 59 -11.73 -8.99 -23.73
N GLU A 60 -10.53 -9.54 -23.90
CA GLU A 60 -10.23 -10.45 -25.00
C GLU A 60 -10.69 -11.87 -24.65
N THR A 61 -11.20 -12.59 -25.65
CA THR A 61 -11.55 -14.00 -25.55
C THR A 61 -10.72 -14.76 -26.58
N LEU A 62 -9.97 -15.75 -26.09
CA LEU A 62 -9.14 -16.63 -26.90
C LEU A 62 -9.93 -17.90 -27.21
N GLU A 63 -10.03 -18.26 -28.47
CA GLU A 63 -10.68 -19.50 -28.91
C GLU A 63 -9.63 -20.45 -29.49
N LEU A 64 -9.46 -21.62 -28.88
CA LEU A 64 -8.66 -22.70 -29.44
C LEU A 64 -9.60 -23.73 -30.06
N ASN A 65 -9.50 -23.88 -31.37
CA ASN A 65 -10.33 -24.81 -32.13
C ASN A 65 -9.44 -25.86 -32.82
N PHE A 66 -9.82 -27.12 -32.73
CA PHE A 66 -9.15 -28.19 -33.46
C PHE A 66 -10.10 -29.36 -33.75
N SER A 67 -9.72 -30.19 -34.72
CA SER A 67 -10.45 -31.42 -35.05
C SER A 67 -9.62 -32.66 -34.75
N ILE A 68 -10.30 -33.69 -34.25
CA ILE A 68 -9.74 -35.03 -34.06
C ILE A 68 -10.46 -35.96 -35.04
N ASN A 69 -9.67 -36.71 -35.82
CA ASN A 69 -10.17 -37.77 -36.69
C ASN A 69 -9.98 -39.11 -35.97
N SER A 70 -10.91 -39.44 -35.07
CA SER A 70 -10.98 -40.72 -34.37
C SER A 70 -12.43 -41.13 -34.21
N ASP A 71 -12.73 -42.42 -34.40
CA ASP A 71 -14.08 -42.96 -34.23
C ASP A 71 -14.54 -42.90 -32.76
N GLU A 72 -13.58 -42.84 -31.82
CA GLU A 72 -13.81 -42.65 -30.38
C GLU A 72 -13.38 -41.25 -29.93
N THR A 73 -14.26 -40.56 -29.22
CA THR A 73 -13.95 -39.28 -28.58
C THR A 73 -13.12 -39.52 -27.31
N PRO A 74 -12.00 -38.80 -27.08
CA PRO A 74 -11.27 -38.89 -25.82
C PRO A 74 -12.19 -38.63 -24.61
N GLN A 75 -12.08 -39.46 -23.58
CA GLN A 75 -12.85 -39.33 -22.34
C GLN A 75 -12.47 -38.05 -21.57
N GLN A 76 -11.19 -37.67 -21.61
CA GLN A 76 -10.69 -36.44 -21.01
C GLN A 76 -10.13 -35.53 -22.09
N ALA A 77 -10.69 -34.33 -22.20
CA ALA A 77 -10.18 -33.26 -23.04
C ALA A 77 -10.19 -31.97 -22.23
N VAL A 78 -9.02 -31.51 -21.80
CA VAL A 78 -8.89 -30.36 -20.90
C VAL A 78 -7.77 -29.45 -21.39
N LEU A 79 -8.02 -28.15 -21.41
CA LEU A 79 -7.00 -27.15 -21.63
C LEU A 79 -6.62 -26.52 -20.30
N LEU A 80 -5.36 -26.68 -19.91
CA LEU A 80 -4.78 -26.04 -18.75
C LEU A 80 -4.16 -24.71 -19.16
N LEU A 81 -4.30 -23.70 -18.30
CA LEU A 81 -3.66 -22.41 -18.45
C LEU A 81 -3.11 -21.96 -17.11
N GLY A 82 -1.83 -21.64 -17.04
CA GLY A 82 -1.23 -21.21 -15.78
C GLY A 82 0.27 -21.04 -15.82
N SER A 83 0.85 -20.83 -14.64
CA SER A 83 2.30 -20.83 -14.44
C SER A 83 2.73 -22.16 -13.83
N ILE A 84 3.48 -22.94 -14.61
CA ILE A 84 3.98 -24.26 -14.20
C ILE A 84 4.99 -24.12 -13.04
N SER A 85 5.79 -23.05 -13.02
CA SER A 85 6.81 -22.83 -11.98
C SER A 85 6.20 -22.53 -10.61
N GLU A 86 5.08 -21.80 -10.59
CA GLU A 86 4.36 -21.43 -9.36
C GLU A 86 3.29 -22.46 -8.98
N GLY A 87 3.05 -23.46 -9.83
CA GLY A 87 2.02 -24.49 -9.62
C GLY A 87 0.60 -23.93 -9.58
N LEU A 88 0.36 -22.80 -10.25
CA LEU A 88 -0.96 -22.15 -10.31
C LEU A 88 -1.53 -22.32 -11.71
N GLU A 89 -2.56 -23.16 -11.83
CA GLU A 89 -3.21 -23.49 -13.10
C GLU A 89 -4.73 -23.45 -12.98
N THR A 90 -5.39 -23.07 -14.07
CA THR A 90 -6.84 -23.21 -14.26
C THR A 90 -7.11 -24.16 -15.42
N HIS A 91 -8.28 -24.76 -15.44
CA HIS A 91 -8.71 -25.66 -16.51
C HIS A 91 -9.90 -25.06 -17.27
N PHE A 92 -10.00 -25.40 -18.56
CA PHE A 92 -11.11 -25.09 -19.42
C PHE A 92 -11.62 -26.36 -20.11
N GLU A 93 -12.94 -26.49 -20.17
CA GLU A 93 -13.62 -27.60 -20.83
C GLU A 93 -13.99 -27.23 -22.28
N PRO A 94 -13.96 -28.19 -23.22
CA PRO A 94 -14.31 -27.95 -24.61
C PRO A 94 -15.81 -28.03 -24.85
N ILE A 95 -16.27 -27.23 -25.81
CA ILE A 95 -17.56 -27.42 -26.47
C ILE A 95 -17.33 -28.33 -27.68
N ILE A 96 -17.88 -29.54 -27.62
CA ILE A 96 -17.69 -30.57 -28.65
C ILE A 96 -18.84 -30.52 -29.65
N LYS A 97 -18.50 -30.48 -30.94
CA LYS A 97 -19.46 -30.62 -32.05
C LYS A 97 -19.03 -31.76 -32.96
N THR A 98 -19.86 -32.78 -33.07
CA THR A 98 -19.60 -33.95 -33.94
C THR A 98 -20.42 -33.84 -35.22
N LYS A 99 -19.75 -33.90 -36.37
CA LYS A 99 -20.37 -34.00 -37.70
C LYS A 99 -19.59 -35.01 -38.54
N GLU A 100 -20.30 -35.94 -39.19
CA GLU A 100 -19.73 -36.86 -40.20
C GLU A 100 -18.43 -37.58 -39.76
N GLY A 101 -18.36 -38.07 -38.52
CA GLY A 101 -17.19 -38.82 -38.00
C GLY A 101 -15.98 -37.95 -37.65
N VAL A 102 -16.10 -36.62 -37.72
CA VAL A 102 -15.07 -35.67 -37.26
C VAL A 102 -15.61 -34.90 -36.04
N SER A 103 -14.92 -35.01 -34.91
CA SER A 103 -15.24 -34.26 -33.70
C SER A 103 -14.42 -32.97 -33.65
N THR A 104 -15.12 -31.83 -33.66
CA THR A 104 -14.52 -30.50 -33.51
C THR A 104 -14.60 -30.06 -32.06
N TYR A 105 -13.46 -29.68 -31.49
CA TYR A 105 -13.33 -29.18 -30.14
C TYR A 105 -13.13 -27.67 -30.17
N LYS A 106 -13.91 -26.94 -29.36
CA LYS A 106 -13.78 -25.51 -29.17
C LYS A 106 -13.55 -25.19 -27.70
N PHE A 107 -12.38 -24.68 -27.35
CA PHE A 107 -12.09 -24.12 -26.04
C PHE A 107 -12.26 -22.60 -26.09
N THR A 108 -12.95 -22.03 -25.11
CA THR A 108 -13.15 -20.57 -24.99
C THR A 108 -12.51 -20.11 -23.69
N ILE A 109 -11.53 -19.22 -23.79
CA ILE A 109 -10.77 -18.69 -22.67
C ILE A 109 -11.06 -17.19 -22.56
N PRO A 110 -12.02 -16.79 -21.72
CA PRO A 110 -12.26 -15.39 -21.42
C PRO A 110 -11.17 -14.84 -20.50
N ILE A 111 -10.41 -13.85 -20.98
CA ILE A 111 -9.30 -13.24 -20.22
C ILE A 111 -9.83 -12.42 -19.02
N ASP A 112 -10.95 -11.73 -19.19
CA ASP A 112 -11.63 -10.95 -18.12
C ASP A 112 -12.14 -11.83 -16.97
N GLN A 113 -12.44 -13.10 -17.24
CA GLN A 113 -12.97 -14.04 -16.24
C GLN A 113 -11.91 -14.98 -15.68
N LEU A 114 -10.62 -14.70 -15.94
CA LEU A 114 -9.56 -15.49 -15.34
C LEU A 114 -9.55 -15.33 -13.80
N PRO A 115 -9.19 -16.39 -13.06
CA PRO A 115 -9.05 -16.30 -11.61
C PRO A 115 -8.11 -15.15 -11.20
N GLU A 116 -8.52 -14.39 -10.17
CA GLU A 116 -7.73 -13.25 -9.67
C GLU A 116 -6.26 -13.60 -9.36
N PRO A 117 -5.93 -14.78 -8.77
CA PRO A 117 -4.54 -15.14 -8.51
C PRO A 117 -3.70 -15.28 -9.79
N LEU A 118 -4.29 -15.76 -10.89
CA LEU A 118 -3.61 -15.89 -12.18
C LEU A 118 -3.39 -14.54 -12.84
N LEU A 119 -4.39 -13.66 -12.78
CA LEU A 119 -4.26 -12.27 -13.25
C LEU A 119 -3.19 -11.51 -12.46
N LEU A 120 -3.12 -11.71 -11.14
CA LEU A 120 -2.10 -11.10 -10.29
C LEU A 120 -0.68 -11.51 -10.74
N LEU A 121 -0.43 -12.80 -10.93
CA LEU A 121 0.88 -13.27 -11.42
C LEU A 121 1.20 -12.74 -12.83
N ALA A 122 0.24 -12.81 -13.74
CA ALA A 122 0.48 -12.41 -15.12
C ALA A 122 0.71 -10.89 -15.28
N VAL A 123 0.06 -10.05 -14.44
CA VAL A 123 0.13 -8.58 -14.54
C VAL A 123 1.20 -7.98 -13.61
N GLU A 124 1.29 -8.42 -12.36
CA GLU A 124 2.21 -7.86 -11.35
C GLU A 124 3.63 -8.45 -11.45
N SER A 125 3.77 -9.79 -11.45
CA SER A 125 5.08 -10.44 -11.62
C SER A 125 5.50 -10.59 -13.08
N ARG A 126 4.62 -10.26 -14.04
CA ARG A 126 4.86 -10.36 -15.50
C ARG A 126 5.25 -11.77 -15.94
N ASP A 127 4.72 -12.78 -15.26
CA ASP A 127 4.95 -14.17 -15.59
C ASP A 127 4.20 -14.59 -16.85
N LEU A 128 4.80 -15.50 -17.62
CA LEU A 128 4.21 -16.08 -18.81
C LEU A 128 3.25 -17.20 -18.43
N LEU A 129 2.01 -17.15 -18.93
CA LEU A 129 1.02 -18.20 -18.71
C LEU A 129 1.14 -19.24 -19.83
N THR A 130 1.54 -20.46 -19.51
CA THR A 130 1.64 -21.56 -20.46
C THR A 130 0.29 -22.24 -20.62
N ALA A 131 -0.14 -22.45 -21.87
CA ALA A 131 -1.32 -23.22 -22.22
C ALA A 131 -0.94 -24.66 -22.58
N SER A 132 -1.50 -25.64 -21.88
CA SER A 132 -1.19 -27.06 -22.03
C SER A 132 -2.45 -27.86 -22.34
N LEU A 133 -2.40 -28.72 -23.36
CA LEU A 133 -3.52 -29.55 -23.78
C LEU A 133 -3.37 -30.97 -23.24
N ILE A 134 -4.43 -31.47 -22.63
CA ILE A 134 -4.56 -32.86 -22.17
C ILE A 134 -5.67 -33.54 -22.97
N LEU A 135 -5.33 -34.59 -23.70
CA LEU A 135 -6.29 -35.52 -24.32
C LEU A 135 -5.97 -36.92 -23.82
N ALA A 136 -6.92 -37.58 -23.16
CA ALA A 136 -6.71 -38.93 -22.65
C ALA A 136 -7.97 -39.80 -22.78
N SER A 137 -7.75 -41.11 -22.95
CA SER A 137 -8.80 -42.12 -22.98
C SER A 137 -8.31 -43.42 -22.30
N GLU A 138 -9.16 -44.05 -21.49
CA GLU A 138 -8.84 -45.28 -20.76
C GLU A 138 -8.43 -46.44 -21.69
N GLY A 139 -9.04 -46.54 -22.87
CA GLY A 139 -8.80 -47.63 -23.83
C GLY A 139 -7.56 -47.46 -24.72
N ALA A 140 -6.93 -46.28 -24.72
CA ALA A 140 -5.90 -45.91 -25.70
C ALA A 140 -4.68 -45.25 -25.01
N VAL A 141 -4.08 -45.96 -24.06
CA VAL A 141 -2.99 -45.46 -23.19
C VAL A 141 -1.78 -44.94 -23.99
N SER A 142 -1.47 -45.50 -25.16
CA SER A 142 -0.38 -45.04 -26.04
C SER A 142 -0.68 -43.72 -26.76
N ASP A 143 -1.94 -43.34 -26.81
CA ASP A 143 -2.44 -42.25 -27.64
C ASP A 143 -2.81 -41.01 -26.80
N ASN A 144 -2.62 -41.10 -25.48
CA ASN A 144 -2.75 -39.98 -24.56
C ASN A 144 -1.75 -38.87 -24.93
N LEU A 145 -2.24 -37.64 -24.98
CA LEU A 145 -1.50 -36.46 -25.40
C LEU A 145 -1.43 -35.45 -24.25
N PHE A 146 -0.22 -35.10 -23.84
CA PHE A 146 0.07 -34.00 -22.92
C PHE A 146 1.12 -33.10 -23.54
N VAL A 147 0.71 -31.89 -23.98
CA VAL A 147 1.58 -31.00 -24.76
C VAL A 147 1.37 -29.54 -24.36
N GLU A 148 2.47 -28.81 -24.16
CA GLU A 148 2.49 -27.35 -24.07
C GLU A 148 2.34 -26.71 -25.45
N LEU A 149 1.30 -25.91 -25.64
CA LEU A 149 0.98 -25.29 -26.92
C LEU A 149 1.74 -23.97 -27.12
N PHE A 150 1.51 -23.01 -26.22
CA PHE A 150 2.04 -21.64 -26.33
C PHE A 150 2.07 -20.94 -24.97
N ASP A 151 2.84 -19.84 -24.92
CA ASP A 151 2.87 -18.93 -23.78
C ASP A 151 2.06 -17.66 -24.08
N LEU A 152 1.26 -17.23 -23.10
CA LEU A 152 0.53 -15.97 -23.11
C LEU A 152 1.25 -14.95 -22.21
N SER A 153 1.40 -13.75 -22.73
CA SER A 153 1.91 -12.59 -21.99
C SER A 153 0.80 -11.54 -21.91
N LEU A 154 0.36 -11.18 -20.71
CA LEU A 154 -0.65 -10.15 -20.52
C LEU A 154 0.05 -8.79 -20.37
N VAL A 155 -0.22 -7.88 -21.31
CA VAL A 155 0.46 -6.56 -21.37
C VAL A 155 -0.44 -5.43 -20.86
N PHE A 156 -1.73 -5.70 -20.63
CA PHE A 156 -2.68 -4.71 -20.12
C PHE A 156 -2.61 -4.55 -18.60
N ASP A 157 -3.09 -3.40 -18.13
CA ASP A 157 -3.27 -3.10 -16.72
C ASP A 157 -4.73 -3.38 -16.30
N VAL A 158 -4.92 -3.90 -15.09
CA VAL A 158 -6.25 -4.17 -14.52
C VAL A 158 -6.61 -3.02 -13.59
N ASP A 159 -7.70 -2.31 -13.87
CA ASP A 159 -8.16 -1.15 -13.08
C ASP A 159 -8.63 -1.50 -11.66
N ARG A 160 -8.80 -2.79 -11.37
CA ARG A 160 -9.22 -3.29 -10.05
C ARG A 160 -8.00 -3.61 -9.20
N ARG A 161 -8.07 -3.33 -7.90
CA ARG A 161 -7.05 -3.76 -6.94
C ARG A 161 -7.09 -5.28 -6.83
N LEU A 162 -6.22 -5.95 -7.57
CA LEU A 162 -5.97 -7.37 -7.39
C LEU A 162 -5.33 -7.57 -6.02
N SER A 163 -6.00 -8.33 -5.15
CA SER A 163 -5.47 -8.64 -3.83
C SER A 163 -4.96 -10.07 -3.81
N LYS A 164 -3.71 -10.26 -3.40
CA LYS A 164 -3.21 -11.59 -3.06
C LYS A 164 -4.12 -12.19 -1.98
N SER A 165 -4.56 -13.43 -2.19
CA SER A 165 -5.32 -14.16 -1.18
C SER A 165 -4.56 -14.12 0.16
N PRO A 166 -5.22 -13.83 1.29
CA PRO A 166 -4.55 -13.70 2.58
C PRO A 166 -3.85 -15.01 2.94
N ARG A 167 -2.52 -15.03 2.81
CA ARG A 167 -1.66 -16.13 3.23
C ARG A 167 -1.12 -15.85 4.64
N LEU A 168 -0.65 -16.91 5.30
CA LEU A 168 0.05 -16.85 6.58
C LEU A 168 1.49 -16.32 6.37
N GLU A 169 1.61 -15.11 5.83
CA GLU A 169 2.88 -14.42 5.59
C GLU A 169 3.13 -13.42 6.74
N ALA A 170 4.41 -13.18 7.05
CA ALA A 170 4.77 -12.16 8.01
C ALA A 170 4.37 -10.78 7.46
N MET A 171 3.53 -10.06 8.21
CA MET A 171 3.12 -8.70 7.84
C MET A 171 4.31 -7.73 7.98
N PRO A 172 4.35 -6.66 7.17
CA PRO A 172 5.37 -5.64 7.31
C PRO A 172 5.29 -4.95 8.68
N GLU A 173 6.45 -4.63 9.26
CA GLU A 173 6.55 -3.93 10.55
C GLU A 173 5.94 -2.53 10.45
N ILE A 174 5.03 -2.19 11.37
CA ILE A 174 4.43 -0.86 11.45
C ILE A 174 5.30 0.02 12.36
N LYS A 175 5.92 1.06 11.80
CA LYS A 175 6.73 2.04 12.55
C LYS A 175 5.96 3.34 12.77
N HIS A 176 5.70 3.69 14.02
CA HIS A 176 5.08 4.96 14.37
C HIS A 176 6.05 6.12 14.13
N ILE A 177 5.70 7.04 13.24
CA ILE A 177 6.48 8.24 12.94
C ILE A 177 6.03 9.37 13.88
N PHE A 178 6.88 9.75 14.82
CA PHE A 178 6.62 10.87 15.72
C PHE A 178 6.70 12.21 14.98
N ARG A 179 5.93 13.19 15.48
CA ARG A 179 6.01 14.57 15.00
C ARG A 179 7.39 15.14 15.34
N GLY A 180 8.02 15.83 14.39
CA GLY A 180 9.27 16.54 14.64
C GLY A 180 9.11 17.65 15.68
N ALA A 181 10.21 18.01 16.34
CA ALA A 181 10.25 19.14 17.26
C ALA A 181 9.91 20.46 16.55
N SER A 182 9.24 21.38 17.25
CA SER A 182 8.97 22.72 16.72
C SER A 182 10.26 23.52 16.57
N LYS A 183 10.34 24.32 15.51
CA LYS A 183 11.49 25.22 15.28
C LYS A 183 11.41 26.39 16.27
N THR A 184 12.44 26.57 17.09
CA THR A 184 12.58 27.70 18.00
C THR A 184 13.52 28.77 17.43
N VAL A 185 13.44 29.99 17.97
CA VAL A 185 14.26 31.15 17.55
C VAL A 185 15.71 30.96 18.03
N PRO A 186 16.72 31.47 17.30
CA PRO A 186 18.11 31.47 17.77
C PRO A 186 18.29 32.19 19.11
N ALA A 187 19.11 31.63 20.00
CA ALA A 187 19.31 32.13 21.37
C ALA A 187 19.77 33.59 21.44
N TRP A 188 20.63 34.03 20.52
CA TRP A 188 21.16 35.39 20.49
C TRP A 188 20.09 36.46 20.22
N VAL A 189 19.05 36.12 19.44
CA VAL A 189 17.91 37.03 19.16
C VAL A 189 17.09 37.21 20.43
N ALA A 190 16.78 36.09 21.12
CA ALA A 190 16.02 36.12 22.37
C ALA A 190 16.76 36.91 23.45
N GLN A 191 18.07 36.69 23.60
CA GLN A 191 18.91 37.40 24.58
C GLN A 191 19.02 38.90 24.27
N SER A 192 19.28 39.26 23.01
CA SER A 192 19.35 40.68 22.60
C SER A 192 18.05 41.42 22.88
N THR A 193 16.91 40.79 22.57
CA THR A 193 15.59 41.38 22.83
C THR A 193 15.33 41.56 24.33
N SER A 194 15.70 40.57 25.15
CA SER A 194 15.59 40.66 26.60
C SER A 194 16.46 41.80 27.17
N LEU A 195 17.69 41.98 26.66
CA LEU A 195 18.57 43.07 27.07
C LEU A 195 17.97 44.44 26.73
N ILE A 196 17.36 44.59 25.56
CA ILE A 196 16.69 45.84 25.14
C ILE A 196 15.54 46.17 26.10
N ILE A 197 14.73 45.19 26.50
CA ILE A 197 13.64 45.40 27.45
C ILE A 197 14.17 45.88 28.80
N ILE A 198 15.25 45.26 29.30
CA ILE A 198 15.91 45.67 30.54
C ILE A 198 16.45 47.10 30.42
N ALA A 199 17.07 47.45 29.29
CA ALA A 199 17.58 48.80 29.04
C ALA A 199 16.45 49.85 29.05
N CYS A 200 15.30 49.55 28.42
CA CYS A 200 14.12 50.42 28.48
C CYS A 200 13.61 50.63 29.91
N PHE A 201 13.62 49.59 30.74
CA PHE A 201 13.24 49.70 32.15
C PHE A 201 14.20 50.62 32.93
N PHE A 202 15.52 50.50 32.72
CA PHE A 202 16.48 51.41 33.35
C PHE A 202 16.35 52.85 32.86
N LEU A 203 16.09 53.07 31.58
CA LEU A 203 15.83 54.41 31.03
C LEU A 203 14.62 55.06 31.71
N LEU A 204 13.56 54.30 31.97
CA LEU A 204 12.39 54.77 32.70
C LEU A 204 12.76 55.23 34.13
N LEU A 205 13.57 54.44 34.84
CA LEU A 205 14.03 54.81 36.18
C LEU A 205 14.88 56.09 36.17
N VAL A 206 15.80 56.23 35.22
CA VAL A 206 16.61 57.45 35.05
C VAL A 206 15.71 58.66 34.76
N ALA A 207 14.69 58.50 33.91
CA ALA A 207 13.74 59.57 33.62
C ALA A 207 12.97 60.02 34.88
N TRP A 208 12.53 59.09 35.73
CA TRP A 208 11.87 59.44 37.01
C TRP A 208 12.81 60.19 37.96
N VAL A 209 14.09 59.82 38.02
CA VAL A 209 15.09 60.54 38.82
C VAL A 209 15.32 61.95 38.26
N ALA A 210 15.49 62.08 36.95
CA ALA A 210 15.71 63.37 36.28
C ALA A 210 14.52 64.34 36.44
N LEU A 211 13.30 63.81 36.45
CA LEU A 211 12.07 64.58 36.71
C LEU A 211 11.87 64.93 38.20
N GLY A 212 12.78 64.51 39.09
CA GLY A 212 12.69 64.83 40.52
C GLY A 212 11.58 64.10 41.27
N VAL A 213 11.02 63.01 40.71
CA VAL A 213 9.89 62.26 41.32
C VAL A 213 10.25 61.74 42.71
N PHE A 214 11.51 61.38 42.94
CA PHE A 214 11.97 60.91 44.24
C PHE A 214 12.30 62.04 45.22
N SER A 215 12.47 63.27 44.74
CA SER A 215 12.73 64.45 45.60
C SER A 215 11.46 65.06 46.18
N SER A 216 10.29 64.75 45.61
CA SER A 216 8.98 65.18 46.13
C SER A 216 8.41 64.26 47.22
N VAL A 217 9.05 63.11 47.48
CA VAL A 217 8.62 62.14 48.50
C VAL A 217 9.29 62.46 49.85
N SER A 218 8.60 63.23 50.70
CA SER A 218 9.05 63.44 52.08
C SER A 218 8.60 62.28 52.97
N LEU A 219 9.51 61.39 53.36
CA LEU A 219 9.22 60.33 54.32
C LEU A 219 9.22 60.92 55.75
N SER A 220 8.05 61.29 56.28
CA SER A 220 7.98 61.77 57.67
C SER A 220 8.17 60.60 58.64
N CYS A 221 9.17 60.67 59.52
CA CYS A 221 9.45 59.67 60.55
C CYS A 221 8.43 59.75 61.71
N ASN A 222 7.17 59.47 61.41
CA ASN A 222 6.05 59.44 62.35
C ASN A 222 5.36 58.06 62.30
N THR A 223 4.38 57.83 63.18
CA THR A 223 3.50 56.64 63.16
C THR A 223 2.85 56.37 61.80
N LYS A 224 2.68 57.41 60.96
CA LYS A 224 2.24 57.31 59.55
C LYS A 224 3.21 56.50 58.67
N SER A 225 4.51 56.52 58.98
CA SER A 225 5.54 55.75 58.27
C SER A 225 5.40 54.24 58.47
N LEU A 226 4.82 53.80 59.60
CA LEU A 226 4.61 52.38 59.87
C LEU A 226 3.54 51.79 58.93
N TYR A 227 2.45 52.51 58.71
CA TYR A 227 1.41 52.10 57.75
C TYR A 227 1.92 52.14 56.30
N LEU A 228 2.78 53.11 55.96
CA LEU A 228 3.43 53.19 54.65
C LEU A 228 4.36 52.01 54.40
N LEU A 229 5.23 51.68 55.36
CA LEU A 229 6.14 50.57 55.23
C LEU A 229 5.39 49.22 55.17
N ALA A 230 4.34 49.06 55.98
CA ALA A 230 3.49 47.88 55.96
C ALA A 230 2.74 47.72 54.62
N PHE A 231 2.25 48.83 54.04
CA PHE A 231 1.57 48.82 52.75
C PHE A 231 2.53 48.49 51.61
N ILE A 232 3.69 49.15 51.53
CA ILE A 232 4.74 48.83 50.54
C ILE A 232 5.21 47.38 50.71
N GLY A 233 5.41 46.93 51.94
CA GLY A 233 5.78 45.54 52.25
C GLY A 233 4.74 44.53 51.77
N SER A 234 3.45 44.83 51.90
CA SER A 234 2.38 44.00 51.34
C SER A 234 2.39 43.97 49.80
N VAL A 235 2.60 45.13 49.15
CA VAL A 235 2.72 45.20 47.68
C VAL A 235 3.91 44.39 47.19
N CYS A 236 5.11 44.57 47.78
CA CYS A 236 6.28 43.77 47.44
C CYS A 236 6.09 42.28 47.77
N GLY A 237 5.42 41.96 48.88
CA GLY A 237 5.08 40.59 49.24
C GLY A 237 4.14 39.94 48.22
N MET A 238 3.20 40.70 47.66
CA MET A 238 2.31 40.22 46.61
C MET A 238 3.07 39.90 45.31
N GLU A 239 3.98 40.79 44.88
CA GLU A 239 4.86 40.53 43.73
C GLU A 239 5.74 39.29 43.95
N TYR A 240 6.26 39.10 45.17
CA TYR A 240 7.03 37.91 45.51
C TYR A 240 6.20 36.61 45.39
N VAL A 241 4.94 36.62 45.83
CA VAL A 241 4.03 35.47 45.65
C VAL A 241 3.82 35.16 44.17
N PHE A 242 3.69 36.18 43.31
CA PHE A 242 3.59 35.95 41.87
C PHE A 242 4.89 35.44 41.23
N ILE A 243 6.06 35.89 41.68
CA ILE A 243 7.35 35.32 41.27
C ILE A 243 7.43 33.85 41.66
N ARG A 244 7.02 33.50 42.88
CA ARG A 244 6.97 32.10 43.35
C ARG A 244 6.04 31.24 42.51
N TYR A 245 4.88 31.77 42.14
CA TYR A 245 3.95 31.10 41.24
C TYR A 245 4.57 30.86 39.86
N TYR A 246 5.21 31.89 39.28
CA TYR A 246 5.91 31.77 38.00
C TYR A 246 7.02 30.71 38.02
N LEU A 247 7.75 30.59 39.12
CA LEU A 247 8.82 29.60 39.31
C LEU A 247 8.30 28.17 39.61
N GLY A 248 6.98 27.98 39.75
CA GLY A 248 6.36 26.65 39.84
C GLY A 248 5.63 26.34 41.15
N ALA A 249 5.34 27.34 42.01
CA ALA A 249 4.49 27.11 43.17
C ALA A 249 3.07 26.69 42.75
N SER A 250 2.41 25.87 43.57
CA SER A 250 1.04 25.43 43.27
C SER A 250 0.07 26.61 43.36
N ILE A 251 -1.06 26.51 42.64
CA ILE A 251 -2.08 27.56 42.65
C ILE A 251 -2.71 27.73 44.05
N PHE A 252 -2.86 26.64 44.82
CA PHE A 252 -3.44 26.70 46.16
C PHE A 252 -2.50 27.38 47.16
N GLU A 253 -1.20 27.07 47.11
CA GLU A 253 -0.20 27.80 47.89
C GLU A 253 -0.19 29.28 47.49
N THR A 254 -0.23 29.58 46.19
CA THR A 254 -0.25 30.97 45.71
C THR A 254 -1.46 31.71 46.25
N LEU A 255 -2.64 31.08 46.23
CA LEU A 255 -3.89 31.66 46.72
C LEU A 255 -3.83 31.91 48.24
N GLU A 256 -3.29 30.97 49.01
CA GLU A 256 -3.11 31.10 50.46
C GLU A 256 -2.15 32.25 50.80
N HIS A 257 -0.97 32.29 50.18
CA HIS A 257 0.00 33.35 50.43
C HIS A 257 -0.50 34.72 49.93
N ALA A 258 -1.22 34.75 48.80
CA ALA A 258 -1.88 35.94 48.30
C ALA A 258 -2.96 36.45 49.26
N PHE A 259 -3.72 35.54 49.88
CA PHE A 259 -4.71 35.89 50.89
C PHE A 259 -4.06 36.58 52.09
N TYR A 260 -2.97 36.04 52.63
CA TYR A 260 -2.26 36.67 53.74
C TYR A 260 -1.63 38.01 53.35
N ALA A 261 -0.98 38.09 52.19
CA ALA A 261 -0.37 39.33 51.70
C ALA A 261 -1.41 40.43 51.47
N SER A 262 -2.54 40.09 50.83
CA SER A 262 -3.63 41.03 50.54
C SER A 262 -4.35 41.51 51.79
N LEU A 263 -4.56 40.64 52.80
CA LEU A 263 -5.17 41.04 54.06
C LEU A 263 -4.32 42.10 54.78
N GLY A 264 -2.99 41.91 54.82
CA GLY A 264 -2.05 42.91 55.33
C GLY A 264 -2.09 44.23 54.54
N GLY A 265 -2.22 44.14 53.22
CA GLY A 265 -2.30 45.29 52.32
C GLY A 265 -3.58 46.10 52.45
N ILE A 266 -4.73 45.43 52.56
CA ILE A 266 -6.03 46.09 52.73
C ILE A 266 -6.07 46.87 54.05
N LEU A 267 -5.62 46.26 55.15
CA LEU A 267 -5.65 46.89 56.48
C LEU A 267 -4.68 48.07 56.57
N SER A 268 -3.43 47.90 56.10
CA SER A 268 -2.42 48.96 56.11
C SER A 268 -2.74 50.07 55.10
N GLY A 269 -3.16 49.70 53.89
CA GLY A 269 -3.52 50.61 52.81
C GLY A 269 -4.73 51.48 53.15
N ALA A 270 -5.79 50.91 53.72
CA ALA A 270 -6.96 51.69 54.14
C ALA A 270 -6.60 52.74 55.20
N LYS A 271 -5.77 52.36 56.19
CA LYS A 271 -5.30 53.28 57.24
C LYS A 271 -4.36 54.36 56.70
N LEU A 272 -3.49 54.00 55.76
CA LEU A 272 -2.61 54.94 55.07
C LEU A 272 -3.41 55.97 54.27
N LEU A 273 -4.39 55.52 53.48
CA LEU A 273 -5.18 56.41 52.62
C LEU A 273 -5.97 57.42 53.44
N ILE A 274 -6.60 56.97 54.54
CA ILE A 274 -7.29 57.85 55.52
C ILE A 274 -6.32 58.85 56.17
N SER A 275 -5.06 58.45 56.38
CA SER A 275 -4.05 59.32 56.96
C SER A 275 -3.47 60.35 55.98
N LEU A 276 -3.65 60.16 54.67
CA LEU A 276 -3.22 61.07 53.61
C LEU A 276 -4.31 62.08 53.21
N THR A 277 -5.58 61.79 53.50
CA THR A 277 -6.72 62.67 53.20
C THR A 277 -7.03 63.71 54.28
N LYS A 278 -6.35 63.63 55.44
CA LYS A 278 -6.37 64.65 56.51
C LYS A 278 -5.11 65.48 56.48
#